data_AF-A0A359AKJ8-F1
#
_entry.id   AF-A0A359AKJ8-F1
#
_cell.length_a   1.000
_cell.length_b   1.000
_cell.length_c   1.000
_cell.angle_alpha   90.00
_cell.angle_beta   90.00
_cell.angle_gamma   90.00
#
_symmetry.space_group_name_H-M   'P 1'
#
loop_
_entity.id
_entity.type
_entity.pdbx_description
1 polymer ?
#
loop_
_entity_poly.entity_id
_entity_poly.type
_entity_poly.pdbx_seq_one_letter_code
_entity_poly.pdbx_strand_id
1 'polypeptide(L)'
;MNNGEKSRADLRDIKSRVIEYAALSEAKPEKSARVNQDSHLEYQKGDLFAAVVADGIGGAPGGEIASQLMIAASKEVADREAEAETQPKKSLPKILDEMTETGDTDIRDVWNRDPQYSGMGTTFAGLIIRGNEFACANVGDTRIYRKRGSIWGQLSEDHTKEAELLKKGVSPEEAMKESHIITHEIGYGPDRIKPCHHQLPIKSGEIFLLTSDGIHTRLTDQELFDLINEQDSAETIAQKIMAATKIKGLYDDATVVVVKVK
;
A
#
# COMPACT_ATOMS: atom_id res chain seq x y z
N MET A 1 31.54 8.06 37.74
CA MET A 1 30.14 8.55 37.69
C MET A 1 29.92 9.22 36.34
N ASN A 2 29.50 8.48 35.30
CA ASN A 2 28.98 9.11 34.09
C ASN A 2 28.09 8.14 33.28
N ASN A 3 26.94 7.74 33.84
CA ASN A 3 25.92 6.92 33.16
C ASN A 3 24.60 7.70 32.97
N GLY A 4 24.58 9.01 33.23
CA GLY A 4 23.35 9.81 33.29
C GLY A 4 22.99 10.61 32.04
N GLU A 5 23.92 10.78 31.09
CA GLU A 5 23.69 11.67 29.93
C GLU A 5 23.30 10.93 28.64
N LYS A 6 23.63 9.63 28.50
CA LYS A 6 23.20 8.84 27.34
C LYS A 6 21.71 8.49 27.32
N SER A 7 20.98 8.62 28.44
CA SER A 7 19.56 8.21 28.49
C SER A 7 18.55 9.32 28.20
N ARG A 8 18.94 10.60 28.13
CA ARG A 8 18.00 11.71 27.89
C ARG A 8 17.85 12.12 26.42
N ALA A 9 18.83 11.82 25.58
CA ALA A 9 18.73 12.03 24.13
C ALA A 9 17.84 10.95 23.49
N ASP A 10 18.06 9.69 23.85
CA ASP A 10 17.29 8.55 23.32
C ASP A 10 15.81 8.56 23.76
N LEU A 11 15.50 9.09 24.95
CA LEU A 11 14.11 9.23 25.42
C LEU A 11 13.37 10.42 24.78
N ARG A 12 14.09 11.38 24.17
CA ARG A 12 13.46 12.51 23.44
C ARG A 12 13.06 12.14 22.01
N ASP A 13 13.62 11.07 21.46
CA ASP A 13 13.32 10.52 20.13
C ASP A 13 12.07 9.62 20.11
N ILE A 14 11.42 9.44 21.27
CA ILE A 14 10.13 8.72 21.41
C ILE A 14 8.94 9.67 21.16
N LYS A 15 9.19 10.96 20.90
CA LYS A 15 8.16 11.84 20.33
C LYS A 15 7.84 11.34 18.92
N SER A 16 6.56 11.09 18.66
CA SER A 16 6.00 10.64 17.37
C SER A 16 6.81 11.19 16.20
N ARG A 17 7.40 10.31 15.39
CA ARG A 17 8.06 10.70 14.13
C ARG A 17 7.13 11.61 13.35
N VAL A 18 7.68 12.68 12.79
CA VAL A 18 6.88 13.57 11.96
C VAL A 18 6.75 12.89 10.61
N ILE A 19 5.53 12.45 10.29
CA ILE A 19 5.23 11.81 9.03
C ILE A 19 4.55 12.85 8.15
N GLU A 20 5.19 13.19 7.04
CA GLU A 20 4.60 13.98 5.97
C GLU A 20 4.10 13.02 4.90
N TYR A 21 2.85 13.13 4.47
CA TYR A 21 2.28 12.26 3.46
C TYR A 21 1.38 13.03 2.49
N ALA A 22 1.17 12.45 1.32
CA ALA A 22 0.16 12.90 0.36
C ALA A 22 -0.27 11.72 -0.51
N ALA A 23 -1.53 11.72 -0.92
CA ALA A 23 -2.04 10.78 -1.90
C ALA A 23 -2.69 11.50 -3.07
N LEU A 24 -2.61 10.88 -4.23
CA LEU A 24 -3.40 11.25 -5.41
C LEU A 24 -3.95 9.98 -6.04
N SER A 25 -5.21 10.02 -6.43
CA SER A 25 -5.90 8.94 -7.12
C SER A 25 -6.72 9.52 -8.27
N GLU A 26 -6.55 8.96 -9.46
CA GLU A 26 -7.14 9.47 -10.70
C GLU A 26 -7.74 8.31 -11.49
N ALA A 27 -9.00 8.43 -11.87
CA ALA A 27 -9.66 7.45 -12.72
C ALA A 27 -9.09 7.49 -14.14
N LYS A 28 -9.08 6.35 -14.83
CA LYS A 28 -8.77 6.34 -16.25
C LYS A 28 -9.79 7.14 -17.08
N PRO A 29 -9.37 7.86 -18.12
CA PRO A 29 -10.30 8.60 -18.98
C PRO A 29 -11.18 7.64 -19.80
N GLU A 30 -12.50 7.65 -19.57
CA GLU A 30 -13.48 6.95 -20.40
C GLU A 30 -14.61 7.87 -20.89
N LYS A 31 -15.28 7.46 -21.99
CA LYS A 31 -16.41 8.21 -22.57
C LYS A 31 -17.66 8.21 -21.67
N SER A 32 -17.79 7.20 -20.83
CA SER A 32 -18.77 7.13 -19.74
C SER A 32 -18.07 7.46 -18.42
N ALA A 33 -18.78 8.07 -17.47
CA ALA A 33 -18.29 8.33 -16.12
C ALA A 33 -18.09 7.00 -15.35
N ARG A 34 -17.04 6.24 -15.68
CA ARG A 34 -16.57 5.09 -14.90
C ARG A 34 -16.10 5.62 -13.55
N VAL A 35 -16.47 4.92 -12.49
CA VAL A 35 -16.00 5.23 -11.14
C VAL A 35 -14.61 4.63 -10.94
N ASN A 36 -13.74 5.37 -10.28
CA ASN A 36 -12.42 4.91 -9.89
C ASN A 36 -12.54 3.68 -8.98
N GLN A 37 -11.88 2.59 -9.33
CA GLN A 37 -11.90 1.35 -8.55
C GLN A 37 -10.73 1.24 -7.58
N ASP A 38 -9.77 2.17 -7.63
CA ASP A 38 -8.76 2.33 -6.59
C ASP A 38 -9.32 3.07 -5.38
N SER A 39 -8.86 2.67 -4.20
CA SER A 39 -9.07 3.37 -2.94
C SER A 39 -7.76 3.48 -2.15
N HIS A 40 -7.63 4.53 -1.34
CA HIS A 40 -6.48 4.71 -0.47
C HIS A 40 -6.87 5.21 0.92
N LEU A 41 -5.97 5.02 1.88
CA LEU A 41 -6.09 5.48 3.26
C LEU A 41 -4.77 6.06 3.72
N GLU A 42 -4.82 7.21 4.37
CA GLU A 42 -3.76 7.72 5.21
C GLU A 42 -4.36 8.06 6.58
N TYR A 43 -3.79 7.47 7.61
CA TYR A 43 -4.33 7.53 8.94
C TYR A 43 -3.21 7.82 9.95
N GLN A 44 -3.42 8.81 10.81
CA GLN A 44 -2.48 9.16 11.88
C GLN A 44 -3.26 9.38 13.18
N LYS A 45 -2.94 8.59 14.21
CA LYS A 45 -3.45 8.80 15.56
C LYS A 45 -2.42 8.35 16.59
N GLY A 46 -2.07 9.26 17.50
CA GLY A 46 -1.01 9.01 18.48
C GLY A 46 0.32 8.66 17.82
N ASP A 47 0.91 7.54 18.22
CA ASP A 47 2.18 7.02 17.70
C ASP A 47 2.03 6.12 16.46
N LEU A 48 0.81 5.87 16.00
CA LEU A 48 0.50 4.98 14.88
C LEU A 48 0.18 5.79 13.62
N PHE A 49 0.87 5.45 12.55
CA PHE A 49 0.54 5.85 11.19
C PHE A 49 0.24 4.61 10.34
N ALA A 50 -0.75 4.73 9.46
CA ALA A 50 -1.07 3.73 8.46
C ALA A 50 -1.26 4.40 7.10
N ALA A 51 -0.70 3.80 6.05
CA ALA A 51 -1.01 4.10 4.66
C ALA A 51 -1.44 2.80 3.96
N VAL A 52 -2.53 2.83 3.20
CA VAL A 52 -3.02 1.68 2.45
C VAL A 52 -3.43 2.11 1.05
N VAL A 53 -3.14 1.29 0.05
CA VAL A 53 -3.70 1.36 -1.31
C VAL A 53 -4.35 0.02 -1.62
N ALA A 54 -5.55 0.08 -2.22
CA ALA A 54 -6.33 -1.08 -2.64
C ALA A 54 -6.86 -0.83 -4.05
N ASP A 55 -6.55 -1.73 -4.98
CA ASP A 55 -6.98 -1.69 -6.38
C ASP A 55 -8.11 -2.70 -6.58
N GLY A 56 -9.25 -2.23 -7.08
CA GLY A 56 -10.51 -2.97 -7.15
C GLY A 56 -10.61 -3.92 -8.34
N ILE A 57 -10.76 -5.21 -8.07
CA ILE A 57 -10.88 -6.29 -9.06
C ILE A 57 -12.35 -6.71 -9.23
N GLY A 58 -12.75 -7.06 -10.46
CA GLY A 58 -14.08 -7.63 -10.75
C GLY A 58 -15.04 -6.72 -11.53
N GLY A 59 -14.55 -5.60 -12.07
CA GLY A 59 -15.34 -4.66 -12.87
C GLY A 59 -16.31 -3.83 -12.03
N ALA A 60 -16.92 -2.81 -12.62
CA ALA A 60 -17.79 -1.89 -11.89
C ALA A 60 -19.23 -2.45 -11.74
N PRO A 61 -19.87 -2.27 -10.57
CA PRO A 61 -19.37 -1.55 -9.39
C PRO A 61 -18.59 -2.45 -8.39
N GLY A 62 -18.43 -3.75 -8.66
CA GLY A 62 -17.83 -4.70 -7.71
C GLY A 62 -16.45 -4.29 -7.20
N GLY A 63 -15.51 -3.98 -8.11
CA GLY A 63 -14.15 -3.59 -7.72
C GLY A 63 -14.09 -2.31 -6.86
N GLU A 64 -14.96 -1.34 -7.15
CA GLU A 64 -15.04 -0.11 -6.34
C GLU A 64 -15.47 -0.43 -4.90
N ILE A 65 -16.53 -1.23 -4.76
CA ILE A 65 -17.04 -1.64 -3.45
C ILE A 65 -15.97 -2.41 -2.68
N ALA A 66 -15.27 -3.34 -3.35
CA ALA A 66 -14.23 -4.14 -2.72
C ALA A 66 -13.06 -3.30 -2.18
N SER A 67 -12.52 -2.36 -2.98
CA SER A 67 -11.42 -1.51 -2.52
C SER A 67 -11.85 -0.56 -1.39
N GLN A 68 -13.08 -0.03 -1.44
CA GLN A 68 -13.63 0.80 -0.37
C GLN A 68 -13.81 0.03 0.95
N LEU A 69 -14.28 -1.22 0.89
CA LEU A 69 -14.40 -2.09 2.07
C LEU A 69 -13.03 -2.39 2.67
N MET A 70 -12.01 -2.64 1.84
CA MET A 70 -10.65 -2.86 2.31
C MET A 70 -10.08 -1.63 3.03
N ILE A 71 -10.35 -0.42 2.53
CA ILE A 71 -9.97 0.82 3.21
C ILE A 71 -10.75 1.01 4.53
N ALA A 72 -12.06 0.73 4.54
CA ALA A 72 -12.88 0.84 5.74
C ALA A 72 -12.40 -0.13 6.84
N ALA A 73 -12.16 -1.38 6.50
CA ALA A 73 -11.58 -2.39 7.39
C ALA A 73 -10.20 -1.96 7.92
N SER A 74 -9.33 -1.47 7.03
CA SER A 74 -8.00 -0.97 7.42
C SER A 74 -8.09 0.16 8.44
N LYS A 75 -9.01 1.10 8.22
CA LYS A 75 -9.27 2.20 9.15
C LYS A 75 -9.80 1.71 10.49
N GLU A 76 -10.74 0.77 10.50
CA GLU A 76 -11.29 0.20 11.74
C GLU A 76 -10.18 -0.44 12.61
N VAL A 77 -9.34 -1.27 11.99
CA VAL A 77 -8.23 -1.92 12.70
C VAL A 77 -7.25 -0.86 13.23
N ALA A 78 -6.91 0.15 12.41
CA ALA A 78 -6.00 1.21 12.83
C ALA A 78 -6.57 2.09 13.96
N ASP A 79 -7.87 2.38 13.95
CA ASP A 79 -8.57 3.08 15.04
C ASP A 79 -8.51 2.27 16.34
N ARG A 80 -8.89 0.99 16.28
CA ARG A 80 -8.86 0.08 17.43
C ARG A 80 -7.45 -0.03 18.04
N GLU A 81 -6.42 -0.14 17.20
CA GLU A 81 -5.03 -0.26 17.65
C GLU A 81 -4.44 1.04 18.17
N ALA A 82 -4.93 2.20 17.71
CA ALA A 82 -4.52 3.49 18.23
C ALA A 82 -5.20 3.82 19.57
N GLU A 83 -6.43 3.33 19.78
CA GLU A 83 -7.21 3.53 21.01
C GLU A 83 -6.90 2.51 22.11
N ALA A 84 -6.22 1.41 21.79
CA ALA A 84 -5.85 0.39 22.75
C ALA A 84 -4.96 0.97 23.87
N GLU A 85 -5.58 1.22 25.03
CA GLU A 85 -4.90 1.71 26.24
C GLU A 85 -4.11 0.60 26.96
N THR A 86 -4.43 -0.66 26.67
CA THR A 86 -3.83 -1.83 27.34
C THR A 86 -2.53 -2.28 26.67
N GLN A 87 -1.48 -2.45 27.46
CA GLN A 87 -0.23 -3.11 27.06
C GLN A 87 -0.34 -4.64 27.23
N PRO A 88 0.30 -5.44 26.37
CA PRO A 88 1.12 -5.03 25.21
C PRO A 88 0.28 -4.77 23.96
N LYS A 89 0.64 -3.72 23.19
CA LYS A 89 0.06 -3.47 21.86
C LYS A 89 0.39 -4.62 20.89
N LYS A 90 -0.41 -4.83 19.84
CA LYS A 90 -0.10 -5.80 18.79
C LYS A 90 1.20 -5.42 18.05
N SER A 91 1.90 -6.42 17.53
CA SER A 91 3.03 -6.23 16.62
C SER A 91 2.54 -5.70 15.27
N LEU A 92 3.36 -4.92 14.57
CA LEU A 92 2.96 -4.29 13.31
C LEU A 92 2.53 -5.29 12.22
N PRO A 93 3.20 -6.44 12.03
CA PRO A 93 2.72 -7.47 11.10
C PRO A 93 1.32 -8.00 11.44
N LYS A 94 1.02 -8.21 12.73
CA LYS A 94 -0.32 -8.68 13.15
C LYS A 94 -1.42 -7.66 12.88
N ILE A 95 -1.09 -6.37 12.95
CA ILE A 95 -2.03 -5.31 12.57
C ILE A 95 -2.35 -5.43 11.07
N LEU A 96 -1.34 -5.65 10.22
CA LEU A 96 -1.52 -5.83 8.79
C LEU A 96 -2.32 -7.12 8.46
N ASP A 97 -2.02 -8.23 9.15
CA ASP A 97 -2.79 -9.48 9.03
C ASP A 97 -4.28 -9.22 9.30
N GLU A 98 -4.58 -8.60 10.44
CA GLU A 98 -5.94 -8.30 10.87
C GLU A 98 -6.65 -7.33 9.91
N MET A 99 -5.94 -6.37 9.30
CA MET A 99 -6.50 -5.53 8.24
C MET A 99 -6.97 -6.39 7.06
N THR A 100 -6.09 -7.27 6.55
CA THR A 100 -6.42 -8.13 5.39
C THR A 100 -7.51 -9.15 5.69
N GLU A 101 -7.52 -9.74 6.89
CA GLU A 101 -8.54 -10.70 7.33
C GLU A 101 -9.92 -10.05 7.51
N THR A 102 -9.94 -8.83 8.07
CA THR A 102 -11.17 -8.05 8.24
C THR A 102 -11.72 -7.66 6.87
N GLY A 103 -10.88 -7.11 5.98
CA GLY A 103 -11.28 -6.73 4.62
C GLY A 103 -11.79 -7.91 3.79
N ASP A 104 -11.14 -9.06 3.87
CA ASP A 104 -11.61 -10.28 3.20
C ASP A 104 -12.99 -10.73 3.71
N THR A 105 -13.18 -10.68 5.03
CA THR A 105 -14.45 -11.05 5.65
C THR A 105 -15.57 -10.11 5.19
N ASP A 106 -15.32 -8.80 5.21
CA ASP A 106 -16.31 -7.79 4.80
C ASP A 106 -16.71 -7.93 3.33
N ILE A 107 -15.74 -8.18 2.44
CA ILE A 107 -16.00 -8.40 1.01
C ILE A 107 -16.83 -9.66 0.78
N ARG A 108 -16.46 -10.78 1.43
CA ARG A 108 -17.22 -12.05 1.31
C ARG A 108 -18.62 -11.94 1.90
N ASP A 109 -18.80 -11.16 2.95
CA ASP A 109 -20.10 -10.89 3.53
C ASP A 109 -21.03 -10.20 2.53
N VAL A 110 -20.51 -9.28 1.71
CA VAL A 110 -21.29 -8.66 0.63
C VAL A 110 -21.62 -9.68 -0.46
N TRP A 111 -20.68 -10.52 -0.89
CA TRP A 111 -20.97 -11.61 -1.85
C TRP A 111 -22.13 -12.50 -1.40
N ASN A 112 -22.11 -12.90 -0.13
CA ASN A 112 -23.10 -13.80 0.45
C ASN A 112 -24.49 -13.17 0.55
N ARG A 113 -24.55 -11.84 0.76
CA ARG A 113 -25.82 -11.10 0.83
C ARG A 113 -26.37 -10.77 -0.55
N ASP A 114 -25.51 -10.49 -1.51
CA ASP A 114 -25.89 -10.09 -2.86
C ASP A 114 -24.99 -10.74 -3.93
N PRO A 115 -25.44 -11.84 -4.55
CA PRO A 115 -24.67 -12.58 -5.54
C PRO A 115 -24.26 -11.78 -6.77
N GLN A 116 -24.86 -10.61 -7.05
CA GLN A 116 -24.44 -9.77 -8.17
C GLN A 116 -23.01 -9.24 -8.01
N TYR A 117 -22.51 -9.19 -6.77
CA TYR A 117 -21.14 -8.78 -6.45
C TYR A 117 -20.18 -9.98 -6.29
N SER A 118 -20.66 -11.20 -6.56
CA SER A 118 -19.82 -12.39 -6.51
C SER A 118 -18.61 -12.23 -7.43
N GLY A 119 -17.41 -12.43 -6.88
CA GLY A 119 -16.16 -12.29 -7.60
C GLY A 119 -15.56 -10.87 -7.59
N MET A 120 -16.14 -9.91 -6.87
CA MET A 120 -15.42 -8.67 -6.57
C MET A 120 -14.29 -8.94 -5.58
N GLY A 121 -13.10 -8.43 -5.85
CA GLY A 121 -11.96 -8.54 -4.95
C GLY A 121 -11.15 -7.27 -4.97
N THR A 122 -10.06 -7.23 -4.23
CA THR A 122 -9.15 -6.10 -4.31
C THR A 122 -7.73 -6.52 -3.93
N THR A 123 -6.75 -5.76 -4.40
CA THR A 123 -5.39 -5.84 -3.88
C THR A 123 -5.30 -5.19 -2.49
N PHE A 124 -4.16 -5.37 -1.85
CA PHE A 124 -3.80 -4.66 -0.63
C PHE A 124 -2.32 -4.33 -0.69
N ALA A 125 -1.97 -3.08 -0.44
CA ALA A 125 -0.61 -2.66 -0.11
C ALA A 125 -0.69 -1.79 1.15
N GLY A 126 -0.21 -2.30 2.28
CA GLY A 126 -0.28 -1.62 3.57
C GLY A 126 1.10 -1.29 4.12
N LEU A 127 1.25 -0.10 4.68
CA LEU A 127 2.40 0.38 5.43
C LEU A 127 1.94 0.88 6.80
N ILE A 128 2.51 0.33 7.87
CA ILE A 128 2.29 0.77 9.25
C ILE A 128 3.59 1.28 9.83
N ILE A 129 3.57 2.45 10.46
CA ILE A 129 4.73 3.02 11.17
C ILE A 129 4.32 3.25 12.62
N ARG A 130 5.15 2.77 13.56
CA ARG A 130 5.00 3.07 14.99
C ARG A 130 6.37 3.23 15.64
N GLY A 131 6.62 4.38 16.24
CA GLY A 131 7.91 4.69 16.85
C GLY A 131 9.06 4.65 15.83
N ASN A 132 9.99 3.70 16.01
CA ASN A 132 11.19 3.55 15.17
C ASN A 132 11.16 2.34 14.24
N GLU A 133 9.99 1.75 14.06
CA GLU A 133 9.80 0.60 13.20
C GLU A 133 8.67 0.87 12.22
N PHE A 134 8.77 0.22 11.08
CA PHE A 134 7.64 0.05 10.19
C PHE A 134 7.44 -1.44 9.91
N ALA A 135 6.22 -1.79 9.53
CA ALA A 135 5.98 -2.99 8.77
C ALA A 135 5.18 -2.67 7.51
N CYS A 136 5.38 -3.47 6.48
CA CYS A 136 4.53 -3.43 5.29
C CYS A 136 4.10 -4.84 4.89
N ALA A 137 2.98 -4.91 4.19
CA ALA A 137 2.48 -6.14 3.59
C ALA A 137 1.75 -5.84 2.29
N ASN A 138 1.80 -6.78 1.35
CA ASN A 138 1.00 -6.70 0.13
C ASN A 138 0.31 -8.02 -0.21
N VAL A 139 -0.86 -7.92 -0.85
CA VAL A 139 -1.60 -9.00 -1.52
C VAL A 139 -2.03 -8.46 -2.88
N GLY A 140 -1.62 -9.13 -3.96
CA GLY A 140 -1.82 -8.64 -5.33
C GLY A 140 -0.55 -7.99 -5.86
N ASP A 141 -0.71 -7.06 -6.78
CA ASP A 141 0.36 -6.41 -7.54
C ASP A 141 0.47 -4.90 -7.26
N THR A 142 -0.35 -4.34 -6.38
CA THR A 142 -0.10 -3.00 -5.84
C THR A 142 1.22 -3.00 -5.07
N ARG A 143 2.11 -2.06 -5.43
CA ARG A 143 3.51 -2.10 -5.01
C ARG A 143 3.82 -1.15 -3.87
N ILE A 144 4.82 -1.54 -3.07
CA ILE A 144 5.40 -0.73 -1.99
C ILE A 144 6.89 -0.57 -2.28
N TYR A 145 7.36 0.68 -2.37
CA TYR A 145 8.77 1.01 -2.53
C TYR A 145 9.30 1.73 -1.30
N ARG A 146 10.59 1.56 -1.02
CA ARG A 146 11.31 2.29 0.02
C ARG A 146 12.58 2.93 -0.54
N LYS A 147 12.78 4.19 -0.18
CA LYS A 147 14.05 4.90 -0.31
C LYS A 147 14.74 5.02 1.03
N ARG A 148 16.00 4.61 1.09
CA ARG A 148 16.87 4.85 2.24
C ARG A 148 18.19 5.45 1.79
N GLY A 149 18.37 6.75 2.08
CA GLY A 149 19.44 7.54 1.47
C GLY A 149 19.27 7.57 -0.04
N SER A 150 20.29 7.17 -0.80
CA SER A 150 20.23 7.12 -2.27
C SER A 150 19.67 5.81 -2.85
N ILE A 151 19.35 4.82 -2.02
CA ILE A 151 18.97 3.48 -2.50
C ILE A 151 17.45 3.34 -2.48
N TRP A 152 16.88 3.03 -3.64
CA TRP A 152 15.51 2.58 -3.81
C TRP A 152 15.43 1.05 -3.86
N GLY A 153 14.33 0.50 -3.38
CA GLY A 153 13.99 -0.90 -3.56
C GLY A 153 12.49 -1.14 -3.41
N GLN A 154 11.97 -2.08 -4.19
CA GLN A 154 10.63 -2.62 -4.01
C GLN A 154 10.64 -3.52 -2.77
N LEU A 155 9.70 -3.29 -1.86
CA LEU A 155 9.45 -4.12 -0.67
C LEU A 155 8.33 -5.14 -0.93
N SER A 156 7.37 -4.84 -1.80
CA SER A 156 6.32 -5.79 -2.15
C SER A 156 6.83 -6.90 -3.08
N GLU A 157 6.16 -8.05 -3.08
CA GLU A 157 6.29 -9.04 -4.14
C GLU A 157 5.00 -9.11 -4.95
N ASP A 158 5.09 -8.92 -6.26
CA ASP A 158 3.90 -8.98 -7.12
C ASP A 158 3.32 -10.40 -7.12
N HIS A 159 2.05 -10.53 -6.73
CA HIS A 159 1.31 -11.77 -6.81
C HIS A 159 0.61 -11.90 -8.17
N THR A 160 1.41 -11.94 -9.24
CA THR A 160 0.94 -12.10 -10.63
C THR A 160 1.38 -13.42 -11.23
N LYS A 161 0.72 -13.81 -12.32
CA LYS A 161 1.10 -15.02 -13.05
C LYS A 161 2.46 -14.88 -13.71
N GLU A 162 2.79 -13.69 -14.21
CA GLU A 162 4.14 -13.34 -14.66
C GLU A 162 5.19 -13.64 -13.59
N ALA A 163 5.01 -13.14 -12.36
CA ALA A 163 5.96 -13.33 -11.27
C ALA A 163 6.14 -14.83 -10.93
N GLU A 164 5.07 -15.62 -10.95
CA GLU A 164 5.15 -17.08 -10.79
C GLU A 164 5.92 -17.77 -11.92
N LEU A 165 5.71 -17.35 -13.18
CA LEU A 165 6.35 -17.93 -14.35
C LEU A 165 7.84 -17.62 -14.37
N LEU A 166 8.23 -16.38 -14.03
CA LEU A 166 9.62 -15.98 -13.87
C LEU A 166 10.32 -16.82 -12.79
N LYS A 167 9.68 -17.03 -11.63
CA LYS A 167 10.19 -17.90 -10.55
C LYS A 167 10.37 -19.36 -11.01
N LYS A 168 9.62 -19.82 -12.02
CA LYS A 168 9.74 -21.16 -12.64
C LYS A 168 10.75 -21.22 -13.78
N GLY A 169 11.45 -20.13 -14.09
CA GLY A 169 12.46 -20.07 -15.15
C GLY A 169 11.90 -19.89 -16.56
N VAL A 170 10.65 -19.46 -16.69
CA VAL A 170 10.08 -19.04 -17.97
C VAL A 170 10.76 -17.74 -18.44
N SER A 171 10.90 -17.55 -19.74
CA SER A 171 11.53 -16.34 -20.27
C SER A 171 10.71 -15.09 -19.93
N PRO A 172 11.36 -13.93 -19.68
CA PRO A 172 10.64 -12.69 -19.40
C PRO A 172 9.63 -12.30 -20.48
N GLU A 173 9.96 -12.49 -21.76
CA GLU A 173 9.06 -12.19 -22.88
C GLU A 173 7.75 -12.99 -22.84
N GLU A 174 7.82 -14.26 -22.42
CA GLU A 174 6.64 -15.11 -22.33
C GLU A 174 5.86 -14.82 -21.05
N ALA A 175 6.55 -14.65 -19.93
CA ALA A 175 5.93 -14.35 -18.64
C ALA A 175 5.15 -13.02 -18.66
N MET A 176 5.70 -12.00 -19.34
CA MET A 176 5.10 -10.67 -19.43
C MET A 176 3.70 -10.66 -20.07
N LYS A 177 3.36 -11.66 -20.89
CA LYS A 177 2.02 -11.78 -21.49
C LYS A 177 0.94 -12.05 -20.44
N GLU A 178 1.33 -12.61 -19.30
CA GLU A 178 0.47 -13.02 -18.19
C GLU A 178 0.54 -12.05 -17.01
N SER A 179 1.10 -10.84 -17.20
CA SER A 179 1.30 -9.83 -16.15
C SER A 179 -0.01 -9.35 -15.52
N HIS A 180 -1.07 -9.27 -16.32
CA HIS A 180 -2.41 -8.83 -15.91
C HIS A 180 -3.18 -9.85 -15.05
N ILE A 181 -2.67 -11.07 -14.85
CA ILE A 181 -3.36 -12.10 -14.09
C ILE A 181 -2.87 -12.09 -12.65
N ILE A 182 -3.69 -11.56 -11.74
CA ILE A 182 -3.45 -11.57 -10.30
C ILE A 182 -3.73 -12.99 -9.75
N THR A 183 -2.82 -13.50 -8.91
CA THR A 183 -2.89 -14.85 -8.33
C THR A 183 -3.32 -14.87 -6.87
N HIS A 184 -3.20 -13.74 -6.18
CA HIS A 184 -3.64 -13.56 -4.80
C HIS A 184 -4.32 -12.20 -4.66
N GLU A 185 -5.51 -12.20 -4.07
CA GLU A 185 -6.39 -11.05 -3.94
C GLU A 185 -7.27 -11.22 -2.70
N ILE A 186 -7.71 -10.11 -2.13
CA ILE A 186 -8.60 -10.07 -0.96
C ILE A 186 -10.05 -10.27 -1.41
N GLY A 187 -10.83 -11.02 -0.63
CA GLY A 187 -12.25 -11.28 -0.87
C GLY A 187 -12.54 -12.73 -1.25
N TYR A 188 -11.53 -13.55 -1.53
CA TYR A 188 -11.67 -14.94 -2.00
C TYR A 188 -11.37 -15.98 -0.91
N GLY A 189 -11.19 -15.54 0.33
CA GLY A 189 -10.94 -16.40 1.48
C GLY A 189 -9.45 -16.54 1.82
N PRO A 190 -9.16 -17.17 2.97
CA PRO A 190 -7.84 -17.14 3.60
C PRO A 190 -6.73 -17.80 2.77
N ASP A 191 -7.06 -18.75 1.90
CA ASP A 191 -6.07 -19.44 1.04
C ASP A 191 -5.42 -18.48 0.02
N ARG A 192 -6.08 -17.37 -0.30
CA ARG A 192 -5.57 -16.30 -1.19
C ARG A 192 -4.94 -15.13 -0.43
N ILE A 193 -5.10 -15.06 0.89
CA ILE A 193 -4.48 -14.03 1.72
C ILE A 193 -3.12 -14.57 2.19
N LYS A 194 -2.07 -14.22 1.46
CA LYS A 194 -0.68 -14.55 1.83
C LYS A 194 0.16 -13.30 1.79
N PRO A 195 0.07 -12.43 2.80
CA PRO A 195 0.74 -11.15 2.74
C PRO A 195 2.26 -11.34 2.84
N CYS A 196 3.02 -10.63 2.00
CA CYS A 196 4.47 -10.61 2.10
C CYS A 196 4.90 -9.57 3.14
N HIS A 197 5.42 -9.99 4.30
CA HIS A 197 5.76 -9.06 5.38
C HIS A 197 7.22 -8.64 5.37
N HIS A 198 7.43 -7.35 5.61
CA HIS A 198 8.69 -6.82 6.11
C HIS A 198 8.43 -6.08 7.42
N GLN A 199 9.24 -6.32 8.45
CA GLN A 199 9.32 -5.48 9.64
C GLN A 199 10.77 -5.03 9.79
N LEU A 200 11.01 -3.73 9.66
CA LEU A 200 12.35 -3.17 9.58
C LEU A 200 12.44 -1.86 10.39
N PRO A 201 13.64 -1.52 10.90
CA PRO A 201 13.88 -0.20 11.48
C PRO A 201 13.66 0.90 10.44
N ILE A 202 13.11 2.02 10.89
CA ILE A 202 12.87 3.24 10.10
C ILE A 202 13.85 4.35 10.53
N LYS A 203 14.25 5.20 9.58
CA LYS A 203 15.09 6.38 9.86
C LYS A 203 14.49 7.63 9.24
N SER A 204 14.85 8.78 9.81
CA SER A 204 14.53 10.08 9.21
C SER A 204 15.18 10.21 7.82
N GLY A 205 14.48 10.87 6.92
CA GLY A 205 14.83 11.00 5.50
C GLY A 205 14.37 9.83 4.62
N GLU A 206 13.81 8.77 5.18
CA GLU A 206 13.26 7.67 4.38
C GLU A 206 11.93 8.06 3.73
N ILE A 207 11.73 7.57 2.50
CA ILE A 207 10.54 7.82 1.69
C ILE A 207 9.93 6.47 1.33
N PHE A 208 8.62 6.35 1.43
CA PHE A 208 7.86 5.20 0.95
C PHE A 208 6.89 5.66 -0.14
N LEU A 209 6.69 4.79 -1.12
CA LEU A 209 5.66 4.95 -2.15
C LEU A 209 4.78 3.71 -2.12
N LEU A 210 3.47 3.91 -2.12
CA LEU A 210 2.50 2.86 -2.43
C LEU A 210 1.86 3.23 -3.75
N THR A 211 1.82 2.32 -4.71
CA THR A 211 1.32 2.62 -6.07
C THR A 211 0.47 1.47 -6.61
N SER A 212 -0.70 1.78 -7.17
CA SER A 212 -1.46 0.83 -8.02
C SER A 212 -0.77 0.64 -9.38
N ASP A 213 -1.24 -0.35 -10.14
CA ASP A 213 -0.68 -0.74 -11.43
C ASP A 213 -0.84 0.33 -12.52
N GLY A 214 -1.85 1.20 -12.40
CA GLY A 214 -2.01 2.37 -13.26
C GLY A 214 -0.81 3.33 -13.24
N ILE A 215 0.02 3.30 -12.20
CA ILE A 215 1.30 4.01 -12.14
C ILE A 215 2.44 3.16 -12.70
N HIS A 216 2.71 2.00 -12.10
CA HIS A 216 3.95 1.25 -12.33
C HIS A 216 3.94 0.40 -13.60
N THR A 217 2.80 0.30 -14.30
CA THR A 217 2.75 -0.20 -15.69
C THR A 217 3.05 0.88 -16.72
N ARG A 218 3.01 2.17 -16.33
CA ARG A 218 3.28 3.33 -17.22
C ARG A 218 4.68 3.88 -17.03
N LEU A 219 5.11 3.96 -15.78
CA LEU A 219 6.43 4.42 -15.39
C LEU A 219 7.26 3.21 -14.97
N THR A 220 8.45 3.06 -15.56
CA THR A 220 9.43 2.11 -15.03
C THR A 220 9.87 2.55 -13.63
N ASP A 221 10.36 1.61 -12.83
CA ASP A 221 10.90 1.93 -11.49
C ASP A 221 11.92 3.06 -11.54
N GLN A 222 12.83 3.05 -12.51
CA GLN A 222 13.85 4.11 -12.64
C GLN A 222 13.22 5.48 -12.94
N GLU A 223 12.24 5.54 -13.85
CA GLU A 223 11.52 6.79 -14.15
C GLU A 223 10.74 7.29 -12.94
N LEU A 224 10.11 6.39 -12.18
CA LEU A 224 9.42 6.73 -10.95
C LEU A 224 10.38 7.34 -9.92
N PHE A 225 11.56 6.74 -9.75
CA PHE A 225 12.57 7.20 -8.79
C PHE A 225 13.22 8.51 -9.20
N ASP A 226 13.44 8.73 -10.50
CA ASP A 226 14.05 9.96 -11.03
C ASP A 226 13.16 11.19 -10.86
N LEU A 227 11.84 11.01 -10.68
CA LEU A 227 10.90 12.10 -10.38
C LEU A 227 11.02 12.64 -8.96
N ILE A 228 11.73 11.93 -8.07
CA ILE A 228 11.69 12.16 -6.62
C ILE A 228 12.94 12.90 -6.16
N ASN A 229 12.75 14.15 -5.72
CA ASN A 229 13.75 14.89 -4.98
C ASN A 229 13.40 14.88 -3.48
N GLU A 230 14.36 14.53 -2.62
CA GLU A 230 14.16 14.45 -1.17
C GLU A 230 13.73 15.78 -0.54
N GLN A 231 14.09 16.90 -1.17
CA GLN A 231 13.74 18.24 -0.71
C GLN A 231 12.30 18.65 -1.05
N ASP A 232 11.65 17.97 -1.99
CA ASP A 232 10.26 18.25 -2.36
C ASP A 232 9.30 17.78 -1.27
N SER A 233 8.13 18.43 -1.14
CA SER A 233 7.07 17.93 -0.27
C SER A 233 6.51 16.59 -0.78
N ALA A 234 5.87 15.82 0.10
CA ALA A 234 5.17 14.59 -0.31
C ALA A 234 4.12 14.88 -1.40
N GLU A 235 3.42 16.01 -1.27
CA GLU A 235 2.44 16.49 -2.26
C GLU A 235 3.08 16.78 -3.61
N THR A 236 4.20 17.50 -3.64
CA THR A 236 4.92 17.79 -4.89
C THR A 236 5.40 16.51 -5.57
N ILE A 237 5.88 15.54 -4.79
CA ILE A 237 6.28 14.23 -5.32
C ILE A 237 5.07 13.51 -5.94
N ALA A 238 3.95 13.43 -5.21
CA ALA A 238 2.73 12.78 -5.71
C ALA A 238 2.25 13.45 -7.02
N GLN A 239 2.23 14.79 -7.07
CA GLN A 239 1.85 15.55 -8.26
C GLN A 239 2.77 15.28 -9.45
N LYS A 240 4.09 15.20 -9.24
CA LYS A 240 5.06 14.87 -10.30
C LYS A 240 4.84 13.48 -10.86
N ILE A 241 4.65 12.49 -9.98
CA ILE A 241 4.37 11.10 -10.37
C ILE A 241 3.08 11.05 -11.18
N MET A 242 2.00 11.63 -10.66
CA MET A 242 0.70 11.61 -11.34
C MET A 242 0.73 12.34 -12.69
N ALA A 243 1.41 13.48 -12.78
CA ALA A 243 1.58 14.22 -14.03
C ALA A 243 2.38 13.41 -15.06
N ALA A 244 3.47 12.75 -14.65
CA ALA A 244 4.27 11.90 -15.54
C ALA A 244 3.47 10.69 -16.04
N THR A 245 2.68 10.06 -15.17
CA THR A 245 1.76 8.97 -15.56
C THR A 245 0.75 9.47 -16.59
N LYS A 246 0.10 10.62 -16.35
CA LYS A 246 -0.85 11.24 -17.29
C LYS A 246 -0.24 11.52 -18.66
N ILE A 247 1.02 11.99 -18.71
CA ILE A 247 1.73 12.25 -19.97
C ILE A 247 1.93 10.95 -20.79
N LYS A 248 2.17 9.82 -20.12
CA LYS A 248 2.31 8.50 -20.78
C LYS A 248 0.97 7.81 -21.06
N GLY A 249 -0.13 8.40 -20.61
CA GLY A 249 -1.49 7.90 -20.74
C GLY A 249 -1.93 7.11 -19.50
N LEU A 250 -3.11 7.45 -18.99
CA LEU A 250 -3.82 6.70 -17.95
C LEU A 250 -4.66 5.60 -18.63
N TYR A 251 -4.15 4.37 -18.66
CA TYR A 251 -4.89 3.22 -19.20
C TYR A 251 -5.60 2.40 -18.12
N ASP A 252 -5.23 2.60 -16.85
CA ASP A 252 -6.04 2.21 -15.72
C ASP A 252 -6.14 3.33 -14.68
N ASP A 253 -6.98 3.10 -13.68
CA ASP A 253 -7.05 3.93 -12.49
C ASP A 253 -5.66 3.97 -11.84
N ALA A 254 -5.23 5.15 -11.42
CA ALA A 254 -3.87 5.37 -10.98
C ALA A 254 -3.86 6.04 -9.61
N THR A 255 -3.23 5.37 -8.65
CA THR A 255 -3.14 5.82 -7.27
C THR A 255 -1.70 5.78 -6.80
N VAL A 256 -1.28 6.85 -6.12
CA VAL A 256 0.00 6.93 -5.43
C VAL A 256 -0.19 7.52 -4.04
N VAL A 257 0.39 6.88 -3.03
CA VAL A 257 0.56 7.44 -1.69
C VAL A 257 2.06 7.62 -1.45
N VAL A 258 2.46 8.84 -1.11
CA VAL A 258 3.83 9.20 -0.76
C VAL A 258 3.91 9.41 0.73
N VAL A 259 4.86 8.77 1.40
CA VAL A 259 5.08 8.90 2.85
C VAL A 259 6.55 9.25 3.10
N LYS A 260 6.80 10.38 3.76
CA LYS A 260 8.13 10.87 4.12
C LYS A 260 8.29 10.88 5.64
N VAL A 261 9.37 10.28 6.10
CA VAL A 261 9.71 10.23 7.52
C VAL A 261 10.67 11.38 7.83
N LYS A 262 10.25 12.34 8.65
CA LYS A 262 11.10 13.46 9.11
C LYS A 262 11.70 13.16 10.49
#